data_AF-A0A5B7GTH1-F1
#
_entry.id   AF-A0A5B7GTH1-F1
#
_cell.length_a   1.000
_cell.length_b   1.000
_cell.length_c   1.000
_cell.angle_alpha   90.00
_cell.angle_beta   90.00
_cell.angle_gamma   90.00
#
_symmetry.space_group_name_H-M   'P 1'
#
loop_
_entity.id
_entity.type
_entity.pdbx_description
1 polymer ?
#
loop_
_entity_poly.entity_id
_entity_poly.type
_entity_poly.pdbx_seq_one_letter_code
_entity_poly.pdbx_strand_id
1 'polypeptide(L)'
;MVCCRCVAALTSLGGLVAGAVLWPALADSLSHTYKILPGEMVLAGIIHNVQLIVSIEIPTLYMALEANDMCLWSVLGEWVRCVFLGVLPWSEVCHYLVLVLLLGPDYTIYFLVALVKHLQDTIIKQASSNKALVLLQTSVINGWRAGEQLGFMEALCRRHRRTVLPALVKPLNL
;
A
#
# COMPACT_ATOMS: atom_id res chain seq x y z
N MET A 1 24.47 7.19 14.55
CA MET A 1 25.54 7.40 13.55
C MET A 1 24.99 6.92 12.19
N VAL A 2 24.27 7.80 11.48
CA VAL A 2 23.64 7.44 10.19
C VAL A 2 24.70 7.61 9.10
N CYS A 3 24.99 6.54 8.36
CA CYS A 3 26.04 6.51 7.35
C CYS A 3 25.76 7.55 6.24
N CYS A 4 26.73 8.39 5.87
CA CYS A 4 26.57 9.41 4.82
C CYS A 4 26.10 8.85 3.48
N ARG A 5 26.41 7.57 3.19
CA ARG A 5 25.92 6.88 1.97
C ARG A 5 24.43 6.55 2.06
N CYS A 6 23.91 6.24 3.25
CA CYS A 6 22.49 6.04 3.47
C CYS A 6 21.72 7.36 3.31
N VAL A 7 22.28 8.47 3.79
CA VAL A 7 21.66 9.81 3.60
C VAL A 7 21.61 10.18 2.12
N ALA A 8 22.68 9.95 1.36
CA ALA A 8 22.71 10.21 -0.08
C ALA A 8 21.75 9.32 -0.89
N ALA A 9 21.60 8.04 -0.50
CA ALA A 9 20.61 7.15 -1.10
C ALA A 9 19.18 7.55 -0.74
N LEU A 10 18.94 7.98 0.50
CA LEU A 10 17.64 8.48 0.96
C LEU A 10 17.26 9.80 0.29
N THR A 11 18.23 10.70 0.03
CA THR A 11 17.97 11.93 -0.72
C THR A 11 17.74 11.67 -2.21
N SER A 12 18.43 10.69 -2.82
CA SER A 12 18.13 10.29 -4.20
C SER A 12 16.77 9.60 -4.32
N LEU A 13 16.37 8.82 -3.32
CA LEU A 13 15.01 8.24 -3.22
C LEU A 13 13.95 9.31 -2.96
N GLY A 14 14.25 10.32 -2.15
CA GLY A 14 13.38 11.46 -1.88
C GLY A 14 13.07 12.32 -3.10
N GLY A 15 13.96 12.33 -4.10
CA GLY A 15 13.72 12.97 -5.39
C GLY A 15 12.83 12.16 -6.35
N LEU A 16 12.53 10.89 -6.06
CA LEU A 16 11.58 10.09 -6.83
C LEU A 16 10.20 10.14 -6.18
N VAL A 17 9.17 10.38 -7.01
CA VAL A 17 7.75 10.24 -6.65
C VAL A 17 7.47 8.86 -6.01
N ALA A 18 8.20 7.82 -6.43
CA ALA A 18 8.14 6.49 -5.84
C ALA A 18 8.60 6.44 -4.37
N GLY A 19 9.59 7.25 -3.97
CA GLY A 19 10.08 7.29 -2.59
C GLY A 19 9.05 7.84 -1.60
N ALA A 20 8.28 8.85 -1.99
CA ALA A 20 7.21 9.41 -1.16
C ALA A 20 6.05 8.41 -0.97
N VAL A 21 5.76 7.60 -1.98
CA VAL A 21 4.73 6.55 -1.94
C VAL A 21 5.20 5.30 -1.18
N LEU A 22 6.49 4.97 -1.28
CA LEU A 22 7.11 3.82 -0.61
C LEU A 22 7.20 4.01 0.90
N TRP A 23 7.49 5.23 1.36
CA TRP A 23 7.69 5.51 2.78
C TRP A 23 7.05 6.87 3.17
N PRO A 24 5.77 6.89 3.57
CA PRO A 24 5.06 8.13 3.91
C PRO A 24 5.73 8.94 5.04
N ALA A 25 6.32 8.29 6.04
CA ALA A 25 7.02 8.99 7.13
C ALA A 25 8.34 9.69 6.69
N LEU A 26 8.87 9.33 5.51
CA LEU A 26 10.04 9.90 4.86
C LEU A 26 9.57 11.07 4.01
N ALA A 27 8.40 10.93 3.36
CA ALA A 27 7.71 12.03 2.72
C ALA A 27 7.42 13.17 3.73
N ASP A 28 6.98 12.86 4.95
CA ASP A 28 6.78 13.86 6.00
C ASP A 28 8.10 14.58 6.38
N SER A 29 9.20 13.83 6.51
CA SER A 29 10.52 14.42 6.79
C SER A 29 11.06 15.27 5.64
N LEU A 30 10.63 15.02 4.40
CA LEU A 30 11.07 15.72 3.19
C LEU A 30 10.09 16.80 2.72
N SER A 31 8.87 16.81 3.25
CA SER A 31 7.76 17.72 2.89
C SER A 31 8.15 19.19 3.04
N HIS A 32 8.84 19.52 4.15
CA HIS A 32 9.36 20.84 4.43
C HIS A 32 10.47 21.30 3.47
N THR A 33 11.22 20.37 2.89
CA THR A 33 12.39 20.67 2.05
C THR A 33 12.03 20.74 0.56
N TYR A 34 11.06 19.93 0.11
CA TYR A 34 10.74 19.76 -1.32
C TYR A 34 9.31 20.20 -1.72
N LYS A 35 8.51 20.81 -0.82
CA LYS A 35 7.09 21.17 -1.06
C LYS A 35 6.23 19.99 -1.53
N ILE A 36 6.55 18.78 -1.05
CA ILE A 36 5.75 17.58 -1.31
C ILE A 36 4.55 17.58 -0.35
N LEU A 37 3.42 17.02 -0.78
CA LEU A 37 2.25 16.81 0.09
C LEU A 37 2.64 16.08 1.38
N PRO A 38 2.02 16.40 2.54
CA PRO A 38 2.21 15.63 3.76
C PRO A 38 1.91 14.14 3.52
N GLY A 39 2.71 13.26 4.12
CA GLY A 39 2.66 11.81 3.95
C GLY A 39 1.28 11.22 4.25
N GLU A 40 0.54 11.81 5.19
CA GLU A 40 -0.84 11.45 5.49
C GLU A 40 -1.81 11.65 4.31
N MET A 41 -1.61 12.67 3.48
CA MET A 41 -2.44 12.86 2.27
C MET A 41 -2.09 11.85 1.18
N VAL A 42 -0.82 11.47 1.07
CA VAL A 42 -0.38 10.42 0.14
C VAL A 42 -0.97 9.07 0.57
N LEU A 43 -0.89 8.77 1.87
CA LEU A 43 -1.50 7.59 2.46
C LEU A 43 -3.01 7.55 2.22
N ALA A 44 -3.69 8.67 2.45
CA ALA A 44 -5.12 8.80 2.17
C ALA A 44 -5.47 8.52 0.72
N GLY A 45 -4.68 9.05 -0.22
CA GLY A 45 -4.83 8.79 -1.65
C GLY A 45 -4.66 7.31 -1.99
N ILE A 46 -3.62 6.66 -1.44
CA ILE A 46 -3.37 5.22 -1.63
C ILE A 46 -4.58 4.42 -1.14
N ILE A 47 -4.99 4.64 0.12
CA ILE A 47 -6.09 3.87 0.73
C ILE A 47 -7.40 4.08 -0.03
N HIS A 48 -7.71 5.32 -0.41
CA HIS A 48 -8.92 5.61 -1.17
C HIS A 48 -8.96 4.86 -2.51
N ASN A 49 -7.85 4.85 -3.25
CA ASN A 49 -7.77 4.12 -4.51
C ASN A 49 -7.83 2.60 -4.30
N VAL A 50 -7.24 2.07 -3.23
CA VAL A 50 -7.38 0.64 -2.87
C VAL A 50 -8.84 0.31 -2.63
N GLN A 51 -9.55 1.10 -1.83
CA GLN A 51 -10.96 0.87 -1.51
C GLN A 51 -11.85 0.94 -2.77
N LEU A 52 -11.56 1.89 -3.68
CA LEU A 52 -12.23 1.98 -4.97
C LEU A 52 -12.01 0.74 -5.83
N ILE A 53 -10.79 0.23 -5.92
CA ILE A 53 -10.51 -0.97 -6.72
C ILE A 53 -11.13 -2.21 -6.06
N VAL A 54 -11.10 -2.31 -4.73
CA VAL A 54 -11.72 -3.42 -3.99
C VAL A 54 -13.24 -3.44 -4.23
N SER A 55 -13.92 -2.29 -4.26
CA SER A 55 -15.36 -2.25 -4.52
C SER A 55 -15.73 -2.74 -5.93
N ILE A 56 -14.83 -2.58 -6.90
CA ILE A 56 -15.04 -3.01 -8.29
C ILE A 56 -14.62 -4.48 -8.50
N GLU A 57 -13.46 -4.87 -8.00
CA GLU A 57 -12.83 -6.17 -8.32
C GLU A 57 -13.18 -7.28 -7.33
N ILE A 58 -13.54 -6.92 -6.09
CA ILE A 58 -13.82 -7.84 -5.00
C ILE A 58 -15.10 -7.40 -4.25
N PRO A 59 -16.25 -7.33 -4.94
CA PRO A 59 -17.48 -6.77 -4.38
C PRO A 59 -17.96 -7.56 -3.15
N THR A 60 -17.69 -8.86 -3.09
CA THR A 60 -18.03 -9.72 -1.95
C THR A 60 -17.32 -9.30 -0.67
N LEU A 61 -16.04 -8.90 -0.76
CA LEU A 61 -15.31 -8.37 0.38
C LEU A 61 -15.85 -6.98 0.75
N TYR A 62 -16.07 -6.12 -0.23
CA TYR A 62 -16.59 -4.76 0.00
C TYR A 62 -17.93 -4.78 0.74
N MET A 63 -18.88 -5.59 0.27
CA MET A 63 -20.18 -5.76 0.92
C MET A 63 -20.06 -6.31 2.34
N ALA A 64 -19.14 -7.25 2.58
CA ALA A 64 -18.91 -7.78 3.91
C ALA A 64 -18.31 -6.72 4.86
N LEU A 65 -17.46 -5.82 4.36
CA LEU A 65 -16.92 -4.72 5.14
C LEU A 65 -18.02 -3.71 5.51
N GLU A 66 -18.86 -3.31 4.55
CA GLU A 66 -19.99 -2.41 4.81
C GLU A 66 -21.02 -3.03 5.78
N ALA A 67 -21.33 -4.32 5.63
CA ALA A 67 -22.28 -5.00 6.50
C ALA A 67 -21.81 -5.14 7.96
N ASN A 68 -20.50 -5.04 8.22
CA ASN A 68 -19.91 -5.15 9.56
C ASN A 68 -19.32 -3.82 10.06
N ASP A 69 -19.62 -2.69 9.39
CA ASP A 69 -19.07 -1.36 9.68
C ASP A 69 -17.53 -1.34 9.82
N MET A 70 -16.84 -2.22 9.07
CA MET A 70 -15.39 -2.36 9.16
C MET A 70 -14.68 -1.45 8.15
N CYS A 71 -13.77 -0.61 8.66
CA CYS A 71 -12.93 0.24 7.83
C CYS A 71 -11.50 -0.31 7.72
N LEU A 72 -11.08 -0.66 6.50
CA LEU A 72 -9.72 -1.14 6.22
C LEU A 72 -8.65 -0.05 6.38
N TRP A 73 -9.04 1.21 6.54
CA TRP A 73 -8.12 2.35 6.63
C TRP A 73 -7.02 2.14 7.67
N SER A 74 -7.38 1.69 8.87
CA SER A 74 -6.42 1.49 9.95
C SER A 74 -5.39 0.39 9.60
N VAL A 75 -5.85 -0.69 8.99
CA VAL A 75 -5.00 -1.84 8.63
C VAL A 75 -4.07 -1.48 7.48
N LEU A 76 -4.62 -0.96 6.38
CA LEU A 76 -3.85 -0.56 5.20
C LEU A 76 -2.90 0.60 5.52
N GLY A 77 -3.34 1.52 6.36
CA GLY A 77 -2.54 2.63 6.85
C GLY A 77 -1.27 2.16 7.55
N GLU A 78 -1.41 1.23 8.50
CA GLU A 78 -0.28 0.68 9.24
C GLU A 78 0.68 -0.09 8.33
N TRP A 79 0.15 -0.93 7.44
CA TRP A 79 0.98 -1.71 6.51
C TRP A 79 1.84 -0.82 5.62
N VAL A 80 1.26 0.26 5.07
CA VAL A 80 2.01 1.19 4.21
C VAL A 80 2.99 2.03 5.04
N ARG A 81 2.61 2.50 6.24
CA ARG A 81 3.53 3.27 7.12
C ARG A 81 4.77 2.46 7.51
N CYS A 82 4.59 1.18 7.80
CA CYS A 82 5.69 0.27 8.14
C CYS A 82 6.34 -0.39 6.92
N VAL A 83 5.90 -0.07 5.69
CA VAL A 83 6.40 -0.70 4.45
C VAL A 83 6.34 -2.23 4.55
N PHE A 84 5.27 -2.72 5.16
CA PHE A 84 4.98 -4.13 5.47
C PHE A 84 5.99 -4.83 6.39
N LEU A 85 6.89 -4.10 7.05
CA LEU A 85 7.81 -4.67 8.04
C LEU A 85 7.03 -5.20 9.24
N GLY A 86 7.34 -6.44 9.64
CA GLY A 86 6.62 -7.15 10.69
C GLY A 86 5.28 -7.76 10.25
N VAL A 87 4.80 -7.41 9.05
CA VAL A 87 3.56 -7.94 8.46
C VAL A 87 3.87 -9.02 7.44
N LEU A 88 4.85 -8.78 6.56
CA LEU A 88 5.29 -9.71 5.53
C LEU A 88 6.72 -10.23 5.81
N PRO A 89 7.04 -11.46 5.36
CA PRO A 89 8.41 -11.94 5.40
C PRO A 89 9.31 -11.06 4.52
N TRP A 90 10.58 -10.95 4.90
CA TRP A 90 11.53 -10.02 4.27
C TRP A 90 11.65 -10.20 2.75
N SER A 91 11.57 -11.42 2.25
CA SER A 91 11.57 -11.69 0.80
C SER A 91 10.44 -10.96 0.06
N GLU A 92 9.25 -10.94 0.64
CA GLU A 92 8.08 -10.29 0.04
C GLU A 92 8.14 -8.77 0.17
N VAL A 93 8.73 -8.25 1.25
CA VAL A 93 9.06 -6.82 1.36
C VAL A 93 10.04 -6.42 0.26
N CYS A 94 11.08 -7.21 0.00
CA CYS A 94 12.00 -6.94 -1.11
C CYS A 94 11.28 -6.97 -2.46
N HIS A 95 10.39 -7.94 -2.71
CA HIS A 95 9.59 -7.98 -3.94
C HIS A 95 8.70 -6.74 -4.08
N TYR A 96 8.05 -6.31 -3.01
CA TYR A 96 7.26 -5.08 -2.98
C TYR A 96 8.10 -3.87 -3.42
N LEU A 97 9.26 -3.66 -2.80
CA LEU A 97 10.16 -2.56 -3.12
C LEU A 97 10.58 -2.59 -4.60
N VAL A 98 10.96 -3.76 -5.11
CA VAL A 98 11.37 -3.94 -6.51
C VAL A 98 10.21 -3.63 -7.46
N LEU A 99 8.99 -4.09 -7.16
CA LEU A 99 7.83 -3.82 -8.00
C LEU A 99 7.52 -2.32 -8.11
N VAL A 100 7.52 -1.62 -6.97
CA VAL A 100 7.24 -0.18 -6.96
C VAL A 100 8.34 0.62 -7.66
N LEU A 101 9.61 0.25 -7.47
CA LEU A 101 10.74 0.92 -8.10
C LEU A 101 10.81 0.68 -9.62
N LEU A 102 10.51 -0.53 -10.09
CA LEU A 102 10.61 -0.88 -11.51
C LEU A 102 9.35 -0.55 -12.31
N LEU A 103 8.17 -0.75 -11.73
CA LEU A 103 6.91 -0.70 -12.46
C LEU A 103 6.09 0.57 -12.18
N GLY A 104 6.38 1.27 -11.09
CA GLY A 104 5.83 2.58 -10.75
C GLY A 104 5.12 2.65 -9.40
N PRO A 105 4.84 3.86 -8.90
CA PRO A 105 4.19 4.08 -7.59
C PRO A 105 2.77 3.51 -7.51
N ASP A 106 2.09 3.37 -8.65
CA ASP A 106 0.75 2.78 -8.74
C ASP A 106 0.72 1.29 -8.32
N TYR A 107 1.86 0.60 -8.40
CA TYR A 107 1.96 -0.80 -7.95
C TYR A 107 1.76 -0.97 -6.45
N THR A 108 1.95 0.08 -5.63
CA THR A 108 1.60 0.01 -4.21
C THR A 108 0.13 -0.32 -4.01
N ILE A 109 -0.75 0.26 -4.83
CA ILE A 109 -2.19 0.03 -4.75
C ILE A 109 -2.51 -1.39 -5.23
N TYR A 110 -1.94 -1.83 -6.34
CA TYR A 110 -2.21 -3.18 -6.87
C TYR A 110 -1.71 -4.29 -5.95
N PHE A 111 -0.57 -4.06 -5.30
CA PHE A 111 -0.02 -4.95 -4.29
C PHE A 111 -0.96 -5.06 -3.08
N LEU A 112 -1.43 -3.92 -2.55
CA LEU A 112 -2.40 -3.91 -1.46
C LEU A 112 -3.70 -4.61 -1.82
N VAL A 113 -4.25 -4.37 -3.01
CA VAL A 113 -5.47 -5.05 -3.50
C VAL A 113 -5.24 -6.57 -3.61
N ALA A 114 -4.09 -7.01 -4.13
CA ALA A 114 -3.75 -8.43 -4.21
C ALA A 114 -3.60 -9.08 -2.83
N LEU A 115 -3.02 -8.37 -1.87
CA LEU A 115 -2.86 -8.84 -0.49
C LEU A 115 -4.21 -8.94 0.22
N VAL A 116 -5.06 -7.91 0.10
CA VAL A 116 -6.41 -7.88 0.65
C VAL A 116 -7.27 -8.99 0.04
N LYS A 117 -7.15 -9.25 -1.27
CA LYS A 117 -7.81 -10.38 -1.94
C LYS A 117 -7.41 -11.72 -1.34
N HIS A 118 -6.12 -11.94 -1.12
CA HIS A 118 -5.64 -13.18 -0.51
C HIS A 118 -6.19 -13.37 0.91
N LEU A 119 -6.34 -12.27 1.65
CA LEU A 119 -6.87 -12.27 3.01
C LEU A 119 -8.40 -12.23 3.08
N GLN A 120 -9.10 -12.21 1.95
CA GLN A 120 -10.55 -12.03 1.90
C GLN A 120 -11.31 -12.96 2.85
N ASP A 121 -11.04 -14.27 2.77
CA ASP A 121 -11.73 -15.25 3.61
C ASP A 121 -11.44 -15.05 5.09
N THR A 122 -10.21 -14.68 5.43
CA THR A 122 -9.80 -14.36 6.80
C THR A 122 -10.51 -13.10 7.29
N ILE A 123 -10.58 -12.05 6.47
CA ILE A 123 -11.25 -10.80 6.80
C ILE A 123 -12.74 -11.05 7.03
N ILE A 124 -13.41 -11.77 6.12
CA ILE A 124 -14.85 -12.06 6.22
C ILE A 124 -15.16 -12.92 7.45
N LYS A 125 -14.36 -13.97 7.72
CA LYS A 125 -14.55 -14.83 8.90
C LYS A 125 -14.33 -14.07 10.21
N GLN A 126 -13.37 -13.16 10.22
CA GLN A 126 -13.04 -12.39 11.41
C GLN A 126 -13.97 -11.18 11.59
N ALA A 127 -14.62 -10.68 10.54
CA ALA A 127 -15.54 -9.53 10.59
C ALA A 127 -16.63 -9.65 11.68
N SER A 128 -17.07 -10.88 11.96
CA SER A 128 -18.04 -11.20 13.01
C SER A 128 -17.50 -11.06 14.45
N SER A 129 -16.19 -10.86 14.60
CA SER A 129 -15.47 -10.78 15.87
C SER A 129 -14.86 -9.39 16.03
N ASN A 130 -15.19 -8.71 17.13
CA ASN A 130 -14.80 -7.33 17.42
C ASN A 130 -13.26 -7.09 17.58
N LYS A 131 -12.44 -8.10 17.28
CA LYS A 131 -10.96 -8.09 17.34
C LYS A 131 -10.28 -8.31 15.98
N ALA A 132 -11.05 -8.42 14.89
CA ALA A 132 -10.56 -8.75 13.55
C ALA A 132 -9.43 -7.86 13.05
N LEU A 133 -9.62 -6.54 13.17
CA LEU A 133 -8.71 -5.54 12.61
C LEU A 133 -7.37 -5.50 13.36
N VAL A 134 -7.41 -5.68 14.68
CA VAL A 134 -6.19 -5.73 15.52
C VAL A 134 -5.37 -6.98 15.19
N LEU A 135 -6.03 -8.11 14.94
CA LEU A 135 -5.33 -9.34 14.59
C LEU A 135 -4.69 -9.26 13.19
N LEU A 136 -5.37 -8.62 12.23
CA LEU A 136 -4.81 -8.37 10.89
C LEU A 136 -3.62 -7.39 10.90
N GLN A 137 -3.55 -6.49 11.87
CA GLN A 137 -2.41 -5.59 12.05
C GLN A 137 -1.20 -6.26 12.72
N THR A 138 -1.44 -7.25 13.58
CA THR A 138 -0.41 -7.84 14.45
C THR A 138 0.09 -9.20 13.99
N SER A 139 -0.62 -9.86 13.08
CA SER A 139 -0.24 -11.19 12.57
C SER A 139 0.63 -11.09 11.33
N VAL A 140 1.65 -11.95 11.29
CA VAL A 140 2.45 -12.15 10.08
C VAL A 140 1.60 -12.88 9.05
N ILE A 141 1.50 -12.30 7.86
CA ILE A 141 0.80 -12.91 6.73
C ILE A 141 1.73 -13.97 6.12
N ASN A 142 1.44 -15.23 6.44
CA ASN A 142 2.19 -16.38 5.93
C ASN A 142 1.51 -16.97 4.69
N GLY A 143 2.30 -17.50 3.76
CA GLY A 143 1.79 -18.18 2.56
C GLY A 143 1.41 -17.25 1.41
N TRP A 144 1.57 -15.94 1.58
CA TRP A 144 1.41 -14.98 0.47
C TRP A 144 2.71 -14.85 -0.32
N ARG A 145 2.61 -14.87 -1.66
CA ARG A 145 3.75 -14.74 -2.58
C ARG A 145 3.44 -13.73 -3.66
N ALA A 146 4.16 -12.61 -3.69
CA ALA A 146 3.98 -11.53 -4.66
C ALA A 146 4.13 -12.05 -6.09
N GLY A 147 5.10 -12.94 -6.33
CA GLY A 147 5.40 -13.52 -7.63
C GLY A 147 4.20 -14.23 -8.28
N GLU A 148 3.42 -14.98 -7.49
CA GLU A 148 2.23 -15.69 -7.99
C GLU A 148 1.06 -14.73 -8.28
N GLN A 149 1.07 -13.55 -7.66
CA GLN A 149 0.05 -12.53 -7.83
C GLN A 149 0.39 -11.51 -8.94
N LEU A 150 1.56 -11.61 -9.58
CA LEU A 150 1.99 -10.67 -10.64
C LEU A 150 1.00 -10.58 -11.79
N GLY A 151 0.51 -11.72 -12.29
CA GLY A 151 -0.48 -11.72 -13.38
C GLY A 151 -1.78 -11.00 -13.00
N PHE A 152 -2.20 -11.11 -11.73
CA PHE A 152 -3.36 -10.38 -11.23
C PHE A 152 -3.06 -8.87 -11.11
N MET A 153 -1.90 -8.50 -10.56
CA MET A 153 -1.48 -7.09 -10.45
C MET A 153 -1.34 -6.42 -11.83
N GLU A 154 -0.80 -7.11 -12.83
CA GLU A 154 -0.73 -6.61 -14.21
C GLU A 154 -2.12 -6.38 -14.81
N ALA A 155 -3.06 -7.30 -14.56
CA ALA A 155 -4.44 -7.15 -15.02
C ALA A 155 -5.14 -5.96 -14.35
N LEU A 156 -4.86 -5.68 -13.07
CA LEU A 156 -5.33 -4.47 -12.39
C LEU A 156 -4.69 -3.21 -12.99
N CYS A 157 -3.38 -3.23 -13.22
CA CYS A 157 -2.65 -2.14 -13.85
C CYS A 157 -3.26 -1.77 -15.21
N ARG A 158 -3.50 -2.75 -16.09
CA ARG A 158 -4.10 -2.48 -17.42
C ARG A 158 -5.49 -1.82 -17.34
N ARG A 159 -6.30 -2.19 -16.34
CA ARG A 159 -7.67 -1.69 -16.18
C ARG A 159 -7.75 -0.34 -15.47
N HIS A 160 -6.91 -0.12 -14.45
CA HIS A 160 -7.07 1.01 -13.53
C HIS A 160 -5.95 2.06 -13.62
N ARG A 161 -4.82 1.79 -14.28
CA ARG A 161 -3.65 2.70 -14.31
C ARG A 161 -3.97 4.09 -14.82
N ARG A 162 -4.86 4.21 -15.82
CA ARG A 162 -5.25 5.52 -16.39
C ARG A 162 -5.97 6.43 -15.40
N THR A 163 -6.57 5.87 -14.36
CA THR A 163 -7.29 6.62 -13.31
C THR A 163 -6.42 6.78 -12.07
N VAL A 164 -5.76 5.69 -11.66
CA VAL A 164 -4.99 5.61 -10.41
C VAL A 164 -3.70 6.40 -10.47
N LEU A 165 -2.93 6.29 -11.56
CA LEU A 165 -1.62 6.94 -11.66
C LEU A 165 -1.75 8.47 -11.67
N PRO A 166 -2.66 9.10 -12.44
CA PRO A 166 -2.88 10.54 -12.32
C PRO A 166 -3.39 10.96 -10.94
N ALA A 167 -4.24 10.15 -10.29
CA ALA A 167 -4.76 10.45 -8.95
C ALA A 167 -3.66 10.42 -7.88
N LEU A 168 -2.64 9.58 -8.03
CA LEU A 168 -1.48 9.53 -7.14
C LEU A 168 -0.44 10.61 -7.44
N VAL A 169 -0.19 10.90 -8.72
CA VAL A 169 0.90 11.79 -9.14
C VAL A 169 0.48 13.26 -9.18
N LYS A 170 -0.76 13.58 -9.56
CA LYS A 170 -1.27 14.96 -9.64
C LYS A 170 -1.21 15.72 -8.30
N PRO A 171 -1.48 15.09 -7.14
CA PRO A 171 -1.24 15.71 -5.84
C PRO A 171 0.24 15.88 -5.52
N LEU A 172 1.13 15.11 -6.15
CA LEU A 172 2.59 15.13 -5.93
C LEU A 172 3.34 16.05 -6.90
N ASN A 173 2.63 16.89 -7.69
CA ASN A 173 3.25 17.81 -8.65
C ASN A 173 4.17 18.83 -7.97
N LEU A 174 5.45 18.47 -7.93
CA LEU A 174 6.59 19.32 -8.32
C LEU A 174 6.38 19.89 -9.74
#